data_AF-A0A2W6AUG6-F1
#
_entry.id   AF-A0A2W6AUG6-F1
#
_cell.length_a   1.000
_cell.length_b   1.000
_cell.length_c   1.000
_cell.angle_alpha   90.00
_cell.angle_beta   90.00
_cell.angle_gamma   90.00
#
_symmetry.space_group_name_H-M   'P 1'
#
loop_
_entity.id
_entity.type
_entity.pdbx_description
1 polymer ?
#
loop_
_entity_poly.entity_id
_entity_poly.type
_entity_poly.pdbx_seq_one_letter_code
_entity_poly.pdbx_strand_id
1 'polypeptide(L)'
;MADGVVEEEYRAPRIDLEGKTIPSVAGGPSRGEDERSGVSESVLEALDLEGSAKDESTAREGDTALGVWLYRQDAVPCEVQLSEVSELISHDENFVWIDLCGYQERDLEKLGRILDLHRLGVLSAWQRPQLDVFQRSFFTSATIARLDSSAFKVHASQLDLFLGENYLLSAHKLPLPFADKIMARTYQNPQVVQHDSAFMLYIVLDELLGYYEGLDEDIEEQIEKMEQRALTDASDDLLQDLVQVKRCTFALRQLADQHQNVFQAFLRPDFPYLSGEGVDVYYRDLETRLQRLLDSLAAAREAVNGTFDIYVSHVSHRTNNTIKVLTLVSTVLLPNWLILSFFSTAFHQIVPSFYNETGFVVMLVTMAVVTVGVLYAFHRQRWI
;
A
#
# COMPACT_ATOMS: atom_id res chain seq x y z
N MET A 1 41.81 49.32 33.71
CA MET A 1 41.54 50.40 32.74
C MET A 1 41.96 49.87 31.38
N ALA A 2 41.09 50.06 30.37
CA ALA A 2 41.13 49.50 29.01
C ALA A 2 40.87 47.99 28.92
N ASP A 3 40.26 47.43 27.89
CA ASP A 3 39.18 47.82 26.96
C ASP A 3 38.88 46.50 26.24
N GLY A 4 37.61 46.11 26.13
CA GLY A 4 37.21 44.83 25.54
C GLY A 4 35.92 45.01 24.77
N VAL A 5 36.04 45.63 23.61
CA VAL A 5 34.97 45.83 22.63
C VAL A 5 34.50 44.48 22.12
N VAL A 6 33.20 44.22 22.30
CA VAL A 6 32.46 43.12 21.65
C VAL A 6 32.17 43.59 20.22
N GLU A 7 32.80 42.98 19.21
CA GLU A 7 32.37 43.12 17.82
C GLU A 7 31.07 42.33 17.61
N GLU A 8 29.96 43.07 17.48
CA GLU A 8 28.72 42.58 16.91
C GLU A 8 28.94 42.27 15.42
N GLU A 9 28.85 41.00 15.05
CA GLU A 9 28.87 40.59 13.65
C GLU A 9 27.55 41.01 12.96
N TYR A 10 27.72 41.90 12.00
CA TYR A 10 26.70 42.58 11.21
C TYR A 10 25.87 41.59 10.36
N ARG A 11 24.63 41.34 10.78
CA ARG A 11 23.66 40.52 10.02
C ARG A 11 23.01 41.36 8.93
N ALA A 12 23.34 41.11 7.67
CA ALA A 12 22.71 41.77 6.52
C ALA A 12 21.19 41.44 6.44
N PRO A 13 20.31 42.41 6.17
CA PRO A 13 18.88 42.15 5.97
C PRO A 13 18.61 41.48 4.61
N ARG A 14 17.77 40.44 4.60
CA ARG A 14 17.22 39.86 3.36
C ARG A 14 16.20 40.83 2.76
N ILE A 15 16.38 41.17 1.49
CA ILE A 15 15.49 42.03 0.69
C ILE A 15 14.78 41.10 -0.31
N ASP A 16 13.45 41.18 -0.37
CA ASP A 16 12.63 40.54 -1.41
C ASP A 16 12.45 41.51 -2.61
N LEU A 17 12.20 40.97 -3.82
CA LEU A 17 12.20 41.64 -5.12
C LEU A 17 11.15 42.76 -5.31
N GLU A 18 10.41 43.15 -4.27
CA GLU A 18 9.49 44.30 -4.27
C GLU A 18 9.75 45.35 -3.16
N GLY A 19 10.89 45.29 -2.47
CA GLY A 19 11.38 46.45 -1.69
C GLY A 19 10.54 46.86 -0.48
N LYS A 20 9.92 45.92 0.25
CA LYS A 20 9.20 46.19 1.50
C LYS A 20 9.78 45.41 2.68
N THR A 21 10.06 46.10 3.78
CA THR A 21 10.63 45.55 5.03
C THR A 21 9.59 44.76 5.83
N ILE A 22 9.93 43.52 6.21
CA ILE A 22 9.10 42.66 7.08
C ILE A 22 9.50 42.89 8.55
N PRO A 23 8.55 43.13 9.49
CA PRO A 23 8.86 43.29 10.90
C PRO A 23 9.16 41.94 11.58
N SER A 24 10.15 41.95 12.46
CA SER A 24 10.55 40.86 13.36
C SER A 24 9.43 40.53 14.36
N VAL A 25 8.90 39.31 14.31
CA VAL A 25 7.97 38.78 15.32
C VAL A 25 8.67 37.68 16.10
N ALA A 26 8.87 37.94 17.38
CA ALA A 26 9.36 37.02 18.38
C ALA A 26 8.26 36.04 18.82
N GLY A 27 8.65 34.77 19.03
CA GLY A 27 7.99 33.81 19.95
C GLY A 27 6.62 33.26 19.53
N GLY A 28 6.61 32.05 18.96
CA GLY A 28 5.43 31.20 18.77
C GLY A 28 5.85 29.74 18.53
N PRO A 29 5.08 28.73 18.96
CA PRO A 29 5.57 27.40 19.30
C PRO A 29 5.96 26.53 18.10
N SER A 30 6.74 25.50 18.42
CA SER A 30 7.25 24.42 17.56
C SER A 30 6.28 24.00 16.46
N ARG A 31 6.70 24.27 15.22
CA ARG A 31 6.03 23.90 13.97
C ARG A 31 6.31 22.43 13.64
N GLY A 32 5.73 21.52 14.43
CA GLY A 32 5.98 20.07 14.32
C GLY A 32 4.75 19.17 14.34
N GLU A 33 3.52 19.70 14.47
CA GLU A 33 2.33 18.86 14.67
C GLU A 33 1.24 18.95 13.58
N ASP A 34 1.34 19.83 12.59
CA ASP A 34 0.24 20.10 11.64
C ASP A 34 0.36 19.44 10.24
N GLU A 35 1.37 18.62 9.96
CA GLU A 35 1.46 17.87 8.69
C GLU A 35 0.89 16.43 8.75
N ARG A 36 0.17 16.09 9.83
CA ARG A 36 -0.62 14.83 9.93
C ARG A 36 -1.99 14.90 9.23
N SER A 37 -2.24 15.91 8.41
CA SER A 37 -3.53 16.12 7.75
C SER A 37 -3.49 15.67 6.29
N GLY A 38 -3.90 14.44 6.03
CA GLY A 38 -4.18 13.96 4.67
C GLY A 38 -4.43 12.46 4.52
N VAL A 39 -4.19 11.68 5.57
CA VAL A 39 -4.35 10.23 5.55
C VAL A 39 -5.54 9.85 6.45
N SER A 40 -6.57 9.25 5.84
CA SER A 40 -7.77 8.77 6.56
C SER A 40 -7.38 7.80 7.68
N GLU A 41 -8.05 7.88 8.83
CA GLU A 41 -7.79 7.05 10.03
C GLU A 41 -7.80 5.54 9.72
N SER A 42 -8.59 5.13 8.72
CA SER A 42 -8.65 3.76 8.16
C SER A 42 -7.36 3.26 7.49
N VAL A 43 -6.49 4.18 7.09
CA VAL A 43 -5.22 3.91 6.40
C VAL A 43 -4.11 3.70 7.42
N LEU A 44 -4.13 4.46 8.52
CA LEU A 44 -3.23 4.25 9.66
C LEU A 44 -3.52 2.92 10.39
N GLU A 45 -4.75 2.42 10.32
CA GLU A 45 -5.10 1.09 10.87
C GLU A 45 -4.56 -0.08 10.01
N ALA A 46 -4.30 0.16 8.72
CA ALA A 46 -3.77 -0.82 7.77
C ALA A 46 -2.26 -0.69 7.51
N LEU A 47 -1.68 0.48 7.81
CA LEU A 47 -0.25 0.77 7.71
C LEU A 47 0.39 0.72 9.08
N ASP A 48 1.12 -0.36 9.33
CA ASP A 48 2.07 -0.40 10.44
C ASP A 48 3.33 0.35 9.99
N LEU A 49 3.43 1.62 10.39
CA LEU A 49 4.56 2.49 10.09
C LEU A 49 5.65 2.29 11.15
N GLU A 50 6.55 1.34 10.92
CA GLU A 50 7.69 1.16 11.81
C GLU A 50 8.80 2.17 11.49
N GLY A 51 8.97 3.12 12.40
CA GLY A 51 10.01 4.14 12.31
C GLY A 51 9.97 5.20 13.42
N SER A 52 9.12 5.06 14.44
CA SER A 52 9.29 5.83 15.68
C SER A 52 10.32 5.12 16.54
N ALA A 53 11.31 5.84 17.06
CA ALA A 53 12.33 5.37 17.99
C ALA A 53 11.77 4.90 19.37
N LYS A 54 10.58 4.28 19.39
CA LYS A 54 9.91 3.73 20.57
C LYS A 54 9.62 2.24 20.50
N ASP A 55 9.79 1.58 19.36
CA ASP A 55 9.86 0.11 19.32
C ASP A 55 11.29 -0.37 19.60
N GLU A 56 11.77 -0.06 20.80
CA GLU A 56 12.97 -0.68 21.38
C GLU A 56 12.74 -2.15 21.78
N SER A 57 11.56 -2.72 21.54
CA SER A 57 11.18 -4.05 22.07
C SER A 57 11.18 -5.21 21.07
N THR A 58 11.35 -4.98 19.76
CA THR A 58 11.32 -6.05 18.74
C THR A 58 12.60 -6.19 17.92
N ALA A 59 13.54 -5.24 18.01
CA ALA A 59 14.89 -5.42 17.49
C ALA A 59 15.62 -6.46 18.35
N ARG A 60 15.54 -7.74 17.94
CA ARG A 60 16.42 -8.79 18.44
C ARG A 60 17.86 -8.30 18.27
N GLU A 61 18.57 -8.06 19.38
CA GLU A 61 20.03 -7.96 19.40
C GLU A 61 20.58 -9.20 18.69
N GLY A 62 21.16 -9.06 17.49
CA GLY A 62 21.64 -10.26 16.80
C GLY A 62 22.39 -10.10 15.49
N ASP A 63 21.89 -9.39 14.49
CA ASP A 63 22.46 -9.51 13.14
C ASP A 63 22.43 -8.18 12.38
N THR A 64 23.35 -7.28 12.71
CA THR A 64 23.72 -6.20 11.79
C THR A 64 24.57 -6.83 10.70
N ALA A 65 23.98 -7.00 9.52
CA ALA A 65 24.69 -7.50 8.35
C ALA A 65 25.18 -6.31 7.53
N LEU A 66 26.51 -6.17 7.45
CA LEU A 66 27.16 -5.19 6.60
C LEU A 66 27.79 -5.92 5.41
N GLY A 67 27.22 -5.73 4.23
CA GLY A 67 27.80 -6.15 2.97
C GLY A 67 28.54 -4.97 2.32
N VAL A 68 29.78 -5.18 1.90
CA VAL A 68 30.50 -4.18 1.11
C VAL A 68 31.03 -4.85 -0.14
N TRP A 69 30.56 -4.39 -1.30
CA TRP A 69 30.94 -4.96 -2.59
C TRP A 69 31.67 -3.94 -3.43
N LEU A 70 32.83 -4.35 -3.92
CA LEU A 70 33.67 -3.59 -4.82
C LEU A 70 33.44 -4.04 -6.26
N TYR A 71 33.20 -3.07 -7.13
CA TYR A 71 33.04 -3.20 -8.56
C TYR A 71 34.24 -2.52 -9.24
N ARG A 72 34.92 -3.25 -10.13
CA ARG A 72 36.06 -2.78 -10.93
C ARG A 72 35.88 -3.14 -12.40
N GLN A 73 36.59 -2.41 -13.26
CA GLN A 73 36.64 -2.72 -14.69
C GLN A 73 37.15 -4.16 -14.92
N ASP A 74 36.35 -4.96 -15.64
CA ASP A 74 36.63 -6.35 -16.03
C ASP A 74 36.91 -7.35 -14.88
N ALA A 75 36.48 -7.03 -13.66
CA ALA A 75 36.57 -7.93 -12.52
C ALA A 75 35.18 -8.36 -12.02
N VAL A 76 35.11 -9.57 -11.48
CA VAL A 76 33.90 -10.05 -10.78
C VAL A 76 33.76 -9.25 -9.48
N PRO A 77 32.53 -8.81 -9.11
CA PRO A 77 32.29 -8.12 -7.85
C PRO A 77 32.82 -8.92 -6.66
N CYS A 78 33.62 -8.29 -5.80
CA CYS A 78 34.21 -8.93 -4.63
C CYS A 78 33.79 -8.23 -3.34
N GLU A 79 33.63 -9.01 -2.28
CA GLU A 79 33.35 -8.48 -0.96
C GLU A 79 34.63 -7.92 -0.32
N VAL A 80 34.55 -6.72 0.25
CA VAL A 80 35.68 -5.99 0.84
C VAL A 80 35.39 -5.58 2.28
N GLN A 81 36.43 -5.20 3.03
CA GLN A 81 36.26 -4.74 4.40
C GLN A 81 35.93 -3.24 4.45
N LEU A 82 35.11 -2.85 5.43
CA LEU A 82 34.70 -1.45 5.63
C LEU A 82 35.90 -0.49 5.80
N SER A 83 37.00 -0.95 6.39
CA SER A 83 38.22 -0.15 6.59
C SER A 83 38.90 0.27 5.29
N GLU A 84 38.72 -0.49 4.21
CA GLU A 84 39.35 -0.23 2.91
C GLU A 84 38.50 0.73 2.04
N VAL A 85 37.23 0.93 2.40
CA VAL A 85 36.26 1.72 1.62
C VAL A 85 36.74 3.15 1.36
N SER A 86 37.31 3.82 2.36
CA SER A 86 37.82 5.19 2.20
C SER A 86 38.93 5.29 1.15
N GLU A 87 39.79 4.28 1.04
CA GLU A 87 40.88 4.23 0.07
C GLU A 87 40.39 3.76 -1.30
N LEU A 88 39.42 2.85 -1.33
CA LEU A 88 38.83 2.35 -2.57
C LEU A 88 38.02 3.43 -3.30
N ILE A 89 37.21 4.22 -2.57
CA ILE A 89 36.38 5.30 -3.13
C ILE A 89 37.24 6.43 -3.71
N SER A 90 38.46 6.65 -3.20
CA SER A 90 39.35 7.70 -3.71
C SER A 90 39.98 7.40 -5.08
N HIS A 91 39.76 6.21 -5.63
CA HIS A 91 40.22 5.82 -6.96
C HIS A 91 39.05 5.81 -7.95
N ASP A 92 39.15 6.61 -9.01
CA ASP A 92 38.08 6.81 -10.01
C ASP A 92 37.69 5.54 -10.80
N GLU A 93 38.53 4.49 -10.77
CA GLU A 93 38.26 3.21 -11.44
C GLU A 93 37.45 2.22 -10.58
N ASN A 94 37.17 2.57 -9.33
CA ASN A 94 36.44 1.73 -8.39
C ASN A 94 35.04 2.29 -8.15
N PHE A 95 34.05 1.40 -8.11
CA PHE A 95 32.73 1.70 -7.58
C PHE A 95 32.44 0.80 -6.36
N VAL A 96 31.96 1.37 -5.26
CA VAL A 96 31.69 0.62 -4.04
C VAL A 96 30.21 0.68 -3.69
N TRP A 97 29.54 -0.46 -3.63
CA TRP A 97 28.21 -0.58 -3.03
C TRP A 97 28.33 -1.07 -1.60
N ILE A 98 27.77 -0.29 -0.67
CA ILE A 98 27.71 -0.59 0.76
C ILE A 98 26.25 -0.87 1.09
N ASP A 99 25.94 -2.08 1.53
CA ASP A 99 24.61 -2.44 2.02
C ASP A 99 24.64 -2.68 3.53
N LEU A 100 23.85 -1.91 4.24
CA LEU A 100 23.78 -1.88 5.68
C LEU A 100 22.39 -2.29 6.13
N CYS A 101 22.28 -3.53 6.60
CA CYS A 101 21.05 -4.12 7.13
C CYS A 101 21.05 -4.11 8.67
N GLY A 102 19.94 -3.70 9.28
CA GLY A 102 19.75 -3.81 10.73
C GLY A 102 20.72 -2.93 11.53
N TYR A 103 21.02 -1.74 11.03
CA TYR A 103 21.98 -0.83 11.64
C TYR A 103 21.54 -0.26 12.98
N GLN A 104 22.52 0.04 13.83
CA GLN A 104 22.34 0.91 14.98
C GLN A 104 22.87 2.31 14.71
N GLU A 105 22.48 3.27 15.55
CA GLU A 105 22.91 4.68 15.45
C GLU A 105 24.45 4.82 15.42
N ARG A 106 25.17 3.93 16.13
CA ARG A 106 26.64 3.89 16.17
C ARG A 106 27.27 3.49 14.83
N ASP A 107 26.60 2.67 14.03
CA ASP A 107 27.09 2.22 12.73
C ASP A 107 26.96 3.32 11.69
N LEU A 108 25.84 4.06 11.75
CA LEU A 108 25.62 5.26 10.96
C LEU A 108 26.66 6.35 11.27
N GLU A 109 27.00 6.58 12.54
CA GLU A 109 28.04 7.54 12.92
C GLU A 109 29.42 7.18 12.35
N LYS A 110 29.79 5.88 12.39
CA LYS A 110 31.06 5.41 11.83
C LYS A 110 31.10 5.61 10.31
N LEU A 111 30.06 5.17 9.61
CA LEU A 111 29.95 5.33 8.16
C LEU A 111 29.92 6.81 7.75
N GLY A 112 29.27 7.66 8.54
CA GLY A 112 29.24 9.10 8.29
C GLY A 112 30.60 9.76 8.36
N ARG A 113 31.47 9.31 9.27
CA ARG A 113 32.85 9.80 9.32
C ARG A 113 33.69 9.30 8.15
N ILE A 114 33.45 8.08 7.68
CA ILE A 114 34.20 7.48 6.55
C ILE A 114 33.81 8.15 5.22
N LEU A 115 32.52 8.43 5.03
CA LEU A 115 31.97 8.97 3.78
C LEU A 115 31.81 10.50 3.80
N ASP A 116 32.26 11.18 4.86
CA ASP A 116 32.09 12.63 5.12
C ASP A 116 30.63 13.13 5.04
N LEU A 117 29.69 12.27 5.43
CA LEU A 117 28.26 12.56 5.41
C LEU A 117 27.88 13.29 6.71
N HIS A 118 27.90 14.63 6.66
CA HIS A 118 27.66 15.52 7.80
C HIS A 118 26.27 15.42 8.46
N ARG A 119 25.32 14.62 7.93
CA ARG A 119 23.93 14.50 8.43
C ARG A 119 23.29 13.10 8.34
N LEU A 120 23.98 12.02 8.70
CA LEU A 120 23.29 10.71 8.87
C LEU A 120 22.31 10.67 10.06
N GLY A 121 22.35 11.63 10.98
CA GLY A 121 21.46 11.68 12.15
C GLY A 121 19.97 11.91 11.83
N VAL A 122 19.58 12.04 10.56
CA VAL A 122 18.19 12.21 10.12
C VAL A 122 17.48 10.87 9.90
N LEU A 123 18.21 9.76 9.88
CA LEU A 123 17.72 8.41 9.54
C LEU A 123 16.90 7.73 10.66
N SER A 124 16.70 8.40 11.79
CA SER A 124 16.05 7.80 12.97
C SER A 124 14.51 7.77 12.89
N ALA A 125 13.90 8.52 11.97
CA ALA A 125 12.44 8.67 11.89
C ALA A 125 11.92 8.35 10.48
N TRP A 126 10.78 7.66 10.40
CA TRP A 126 10.05 7.45 9.14
C TRP A 126 9.82 8.78 8.42
N GLN A 127 10.25 8.86 7.17
CA GLN A 127 10.02 10.02 6.31
C GLN A 127 9.39 9.58 4.99
N ARG A 128 8.60 10.48 4.38
CA ARG A 128 8.14 10.24 3.01
C ARG A 128 9.36 10.25 2.09
N PRO A 129 9.39 9.37 1.07
CA PRO A 129 10.38 9.41 -0.01
C PRO A 129 10.68 10.84 -0.46
N GLN A 130 11.94 11.23 -0.32
CA GLN A 130 12.46 12.54 -0.67
C GLN A 130 13.82 12.41 -1.34
N LEU A 131 14.16 13.41 -2.15
CA LEU A 131 15.45 13.55 -2.81
C LEU A 131 16.09 14.86 -2.33
N ASP A 132 17.20 14.74 -1.61
CA ASP A 132 18.00 15.87 -1.14
C ASP A 132 19.34 15.91 -1.87
N VAL A 133 19.70 17.10 -2.33
CA VAL A 133 20.98 17.35 -3.01
C VAL A 133 21.92 18.02 -2.02
N PHE A 134 23.05 17.38 -1.74
CA PHE A 134 24.18 17.97 -1.03
C PHE A 134 25.29 18.32 -2.03
N GLN A 135 26.26 19.13 -1.61
CA GLN A 135 27.29 19.68 -2.52
C GLN A 135 28.06 18.61 -3.32
N ARG A 136 28.27 17.42 -2.76
CA ARG A 136 29.05 16.31 -3.36
C ARG A 136 28.38 14.94 -3.26
N SER A 137 27.14 14.90 -2.78
CA SER A 137 26.41 13.65 -2.55
C SER A 137 24.92 13.86 -2.66
N PHE A 138 24.19 12.81 -2.98
CA PHE A 138 22.73 12.81 -3.03
C PHE A 138 22.20 11.88 -1.97
N PHE A 139 21.07 12.26 -1.40
CA PHE A 139 20.30 11.40 -0.52
C PHE A 139 18.93 11.18 -1.15
N THR A 140 18.53 9.93 -1.26
CA THR A 140 17.17 9.57 -1.63
C THR A 140 16.65 8.51 -0.66
N SER A 141 15.35 8.56 -0.39
CA SER A 141 14.67 7.55 0.41
C SER A 141 13.57 6.89 -0.40
N ALA A 142 13.35 5.62 -0.14
CA ALA A 142 12.30 4.82 -0.75
C ALA A 142 11.53 4.05 0.32
N THR A 143 10.27 3.80 0.06
CA THR A 143 9.40 2.98 0.90
C THR A 143 9.34 1.57 0.32
N ILE A 144 9.55 0.57 1.16
CA ILE A 144 9.33 -0.85 0.84
C ILE A 144 8.03 -1.27 1.51
N ALA A 145 7.06 -1.75 0.73
CA ALA A 145 5.83 -2.34 1.23
C ALA A 145 5.98 -3.85 1.38
N ARG A 146 5.56 -4.45 2.48
CA ARG A 146 5.43 -5.91 2.63
C ARG A 146 3.97 -6.25 2.91
N LEU A 147 3.40 -7.10 2.08
CA LEU A 147 2.04 -7.58 2.27
C LEU A 147 2.05 -8.83 3.16
N ASP A 148 1.33 -8.79 4.27
CA ASP A 148 0.94 -9.98 5.01
C ASP A 148 -0.44 -10.42 4.49
N SER A 149 -0.43 -11.41 3.58
CA SER A 149 -1.65 -11.94 2.97
C SER A 149 -2.58 -12.64 3.98
N SER A 150 -2.06 -13.08 5.14
CA SER A 150 -2.86 -13.77 6.15
C SER A 150 -3.59 -12.81 7.07
N ALA A 151 -2.96 -11.68 7.41
CA ALA A 151 -3.52 -10.63 8.24
C ALA A 151 -4.16 -9.48 7.43
N PHE A 152 -4.00 -9.49 6.10
CA PHE A 152 -4.34 -8.40 5.19
C PHE A 152 -3.83 -7.05 5.70
N LYS A 153 -2.52 -7.00 5.96
CA LYS A 153 -1.82 -5.80 6.41
C LYS A 153 -0.67 -5.46 5.48
N VAL A 154 -0.40 -4.17 5.34
CA VAL A 154 0.73 -3.67 4.57
C VAL A 154 1.70 -3.03 5.56
N HIS A 155 2.86 -3.66 5.73
CA HIS A 155 3.95 -3.13 6.54
C HIS A 155 4.86 -2.28 5.67
N ALA A 156 5.20 -1.08 6.13
CA ALA A 156 6.10 -0.20 5.39
C ALA A 156 7.44 -0.11 6.11
N SER A 157 8.54 -0.27 5.37
CA SER A 157 9.90 -0.05 5.88
C SER A 157 10.67 0.92 4.98
N GLN A 158 11.51 1.74 5.58
CA GLN A 158 12.30 2.74 4.85
C GLN A 158 13.60 2.12 4.33
N LEU A 159 13.96 2.48 3.10
CA LEU A 159 15.26 2.25 2.47
C LEU A 159 15.89 3.60 2.18
N ASP A 160 17.02 3.86 2.82
CA ASP A 160 17.79 5.07 2.67
C ASP A 160 18.97 4.84 1.74
N LEU A 161 19.14 5.72 0.76
CA LEU A 161 20.14 5.58 -0.29
C LEU A 161 20.97 6.86 -0.37
N PHE A 162 22.27 6.73 -0.14
CA PHE A 162 23.23 7.82 -0.33
C PHE A 162 24.11 7.53 -1.53
N LEU A 163 24.15 8.47 -2.47
CA LEU A 163 25.00 8.41 -3.64
C LEU A 163 26.14 9.41 -3.50
N GLY A 164 27.36 8.96 -3.74
CA GLY A 164 28.50 9.82 -4.04
C GLY A 164 29.10 9.47 -5.40
N GLU A 165 30.18 10.15 -5.77
CA GLU A 165 30.86 9.96 -7.07
C GLU A 165 31.18 8.49 -7.34
N ASN A 166 31.81 7.79 -6.39
CA ASN A 166 32.28 6.41 -6.55
C ASN A 166 31.61 5.41 -5.57
N TYR A 167 30.47 5.76 -4.97
CA TYR A 167 29.80 4.86 -4.04
C TYR A 167 28.27 5.00 -4.02
N LEU A 168 27.62 3.90 -3.64
CA LEU A 168 26.23 3.85 -3.21
C LEU A 168 26.17 3.22 -1.82
N LEU A 169 25.51 3.87 -0.87
CA LEU A 169 25.19 3.29 0.43
C LEU A 169 23.68 3.05 0.51
N SER A 170 23.26 1.79 0.66
CA SER A 170 21.90 1.40 1.02
C SER A 170 21.84 1.09 2.52
N ALA A 171 20.94 1.75 3.23
CA ALA A 171 20.70 1.54 4.66
C ALA A 171 19.24 1.17 4.88
N HIS A 172 19.00 0.01 5.50
CA HIS A 172 17.67 -0.50 5.79
C HIS A 172 17.65 -1.27 7.12
N LYS A 173 16.50 -1.26 7.81
CA LYS A 173 16.34 -1.96 9.09
C LYS A 173 15.96 -3.43 8.94
N LEU A 174 15.27 -3.77 7.85
CA LEU A 174 14.78 -5.10 7.55
C LEU A 174 15.35 -5.56 6.22
N PRO A 175 15.71 -6.86 6.08
CA PRO A 175 16.27 -7.40 4.85
C PRO A 175 15.44 -7.05 3.62
N LEU A 176 16.09 -6.58 2.56
CA LEU A 176 15.44 -6.26 1.30
C LEU A 176 14.90 -7.55 0.66
N PRO A 177 13.60 -7.63 0.34
CA PRO A 177 13.02 -8.84 -0.26
C PRO A 177 13.56 -9.14 -1.68
N PHE A 178 14.25 -8.17 -2.29
CA PHE A 178 14.81 -8.24 -3.64
C PHE A 178 16.35 -8.12 -3.67
N ALA A 179 17.04 -8.23 -2.52
CA ALA A 179 18.51 -8.15 -2.47
C ALA A 179 19.20 -9.15 -3.39
N ASP A 180 18.73 -10.40 -3.42
CA ASP A 180 19.30 -11.45 -4.27
C ASP A 180 19.19 -11.12 -5.75
N LYS A 181 18.11 -10.44 -6.16
CA LYS A 181 17.90 -10.02 -7.56
C LYS A 181 18.85 -8.89 -7.94
N ILE A 182 19.06 -7.92 -7.04
CA ILE A 182 20.07 -6.87 -7.21
C ILE A 182 21.43 -7.54 -7.46
N MET A 183 21.88 -8.39 -6.52
CA MET A 183 23.16 -9.09 -6.62
C MET A 183 23.29 -9.89 -7.94
N ALA A 184 22.25 -10.66 -8.29
CA ALA A 184 22.25 -11.45 -9.52
C ALA A 184 22.45 -10.58 -10.78
N ARG A 185 21.80 -9.41 -10.85
CA ARG A 185 21.97 -8.49 -11.99
C ARG A 185 23.36 -7.88 -12.03
N THR A 186 23.90 -7.50 -10.88
CA THR A 186 25.25 -6.93 -10.80
C THR A 186 26.34 -7.95 -11.16
N TYR A 187 26.14 -9.24 -10.86
CA TYR A 187 27.03 -10.32 -11.29
C TYR A 187 26.91 -10.65 -12.78
N GLN A 188 25.70 -10.61 -13.35
CA GLN A 188 25.46 -10.96 -14.75
C GLN A 188 25.93 -9.87 -15.71
N ASN A 189 25.84 -8.60 -15.31
CA ASN A 189 26.20 -7.46 -16.14
C ASN A 189 27.16 -6.49 -15.43
N PRO A 190 28.39 -6.92 -15.04
CA PRO A 190 29.32 -6.06 -14.30
C PRO A 190 29.66 -4.77 -15.04
N GLN A 191 29.71 -4.84 -16.37
CA GLN A 191 30.06 -3.69 -17.25
C GLN A 191 29.05 -2.55 -17.23
N VAL A 192 27.81 -2.79 -16.81
CA VAL A 192 26.78 -1.75 -16.76
C VAL A 192 26.82 -0.98 -15.43
N VAL A 193 27.34 -1.61 -14.38
CA VAL A 193 27.50 -1.02 -13.04
C VAL A 193 28.85 -0.29 -12.90
N GLN A 194 29.75 -0.51 -13.86
CA GLN A 194 31.18 -0.23 -13.74
C GLN A 194 31.57 1.23 -13.49
N HIS A 195 30.72 2.22 -13.78
CA HIS A 195 31.12 3.64 -13.69
C HIS A 195 30.03 4.59 -13.24
N ASP A 196 28.94 4.11 -12.64
CA ASP A 196 27.83 5.00 -12.34
C ASP A 196 27.05 4.62 -11.08
N SER A 197 27.22 5.44 -10.03
CA SER A 197 26.36 5.38 -8.84
C SER A 197 24.89 5.58 -9.17
N ALA A 198 24.58 6.35 -10.23
CA ALA A 198 23.21 6.50 -10.74
C ALA A 198 22.71 5.23 -11.43
N PHE A 199 23.55 4.43 -12.07
CA PHE A 199 23.11 3.14 -12.64
C PHE A 199 22.87 2.10 -11.55
N MET A 200 23.71 2.05 -10.52
CA MET A 200 23.47 1.18 -9.37
C MET A 200 22.18 1.58 -8.63
N LEU A 201 21.95 2.89 -8.43
CA LEU A 201 20.68 3.39 -7.90
C LEU A 201 19.49 2.96 -8.78
N TYR A 202 19.63 3.05 -10.11
CA TYR A 202 18.62 2.55 -11.03
C TYR A 202 18.31 1.07 -10.78
N ILE A 203 19.31 0.19 -10.67
CA ILE A 203 19.07 -1.24 -10.39
C ILE A 203 18.27 -1.42 -9.09
N VAL A 204 18.65 -0.72 -8.02
CA VAL A 204 17.95 -0.83 -6.73
C VAL A 204 16.48 -0.37 -6.85
N LEU A 205 16.23 0.75 -7.52
CA LEU A 205 14.87 1.27 -7.72
C LEU A 205 14.04 0.42 -8.69
N ASP A 206 14.68 -0.18 -9.70
CA ASP A 206 14.05 -1.06 -10.69
C ASP A 206 13.58 -2.37 -10.03
N GLU A 207 14.40 -2.94 -9.15
CA GLU A 207 14.03 -4.12 -8.35
C GLU A 207 12.97 -3.78 -7.29
N LEU A 208 13.02 -2.59 -6.70
CA LEU A 208 11.95 -2.10 -5.83
C LEU A 208 10.61 -2.01 -6.58
N LEU A 209 10.59 -1.41 -7.78
CA LEU A 209 9.37 -1.35 -8.60
C LEU A 209 8.89 -2.74 -9.00
N GLY A 210 9.79 -3.63 -9.43
CA GLY A 210 9.43 -5.01 -9.76
C GLY A 210 8.85 -5.77 -8.56
N TYR A 211 9.28 -5.43 -7.34
CA TYR A 211 8.68 -5.97 -6.13
C TYR A 211 7.26 -5.42 -5.89
N TYR A 212 7.03 -4.13 -6.09
CA TYR A 212 5.68 -3.55 -6.02
C TYR A 212 4.73 -4.14 -7.08
N GLU A 213 5.21 -4.37 -8.31
CA GLU A 213 4.43 -5.03 -9.37
C GLU A 213 4.01 -6.45 -8.93
N GLY A 214 4.89 -7.22 -8.31
CA GLY A 214 4.52 -8.53 -7.75
C GLY A 214 3.48 -8.45 -6.64
N LEU A 215 3.51 -7.41 -5.80
CA LEU A 215 2.47 -7.19 -4.78
C LEU A 215 1.12 -6.81 -5.39
N ASP A 216 1.11 -6.11 -6.53
CA ASP A 216 -0.11 -5.80 -7.29
C ASP A 216 -0.72 -7.08 -7.86
N GLU A 217 0.10 -7.95 -8.48
CA GLU A 217 -0.33 -9.27 -8.97
C GLU A 217 -0.96 -10.13 -7.86
N ASP A 218 -0.34 -10.16 -6.66
CA ASP A 218 -0.90 -10.85 -5.49
C ASP A 218 -2.29 -10.30 -5.10
N ILE A 219 -2.46 -8.97 -5.14
CA ILE A 219 -3.74 -8.33 -4.84
C ILE A 219 -4.79 -8.67 -5.91
N GLU A 220 -4.44 -8.62 -7.18
CA GLU A 220 -5.33 -8.99 -8.28
C GLU A 220 -5.84 -10.43 -8.14
N GLU A 221 -4.96 -11.38 -7.80
CA GLU A 221 -5.35 -12.78 -7.57
C GLU A 221 -6.33 -12.91 -6.38
N GLN A 222 -6.12 -12.13 -5.30
CA GLN A 222 -7.05 -12.11 -4.17
C GLN A 222 -8.41 -11.53 -4.58
N ILE A 223 -8.43 -10.47 -5.39
CA ILE A 223 -9.68 -9.87 -5.89
C ILE A 223 -10.47 -10.89 -6.71
N GLU A 224 -9.82 -11.60 -7.63
CA GLU A 224 -10.47 -12.64 -8.45
C GLU A 224 -11.09 -13.75 -7.58
N LYS A 225 -10.37 -14.20 -6.55
CA LYS A 225 -10.89 -15.17 -5.57
C LYS A 225 -12.13 -14.65 -4.84
N MET A 226 -12.14 -13.37 -4.45
CA MET A 226 -13.28 -12.76 -3.78
C MET A 226 -14.47 -12.57 -4.71
N GLU A 227 -14.23 -12.25 -5.98
CA GLU A 227 -15.28 -12.14 -7.00
C GLU A 227 -16.03 -13.47 -7.19
N GLN A 228 -15.29 -14.58 -7.33
CA GLN A 228 -15.89 -15.91 -7.43
C GLN A 228 -16.68 -16.29 -6.17
N ARG A 229 -16.16 -15.94 -4.98
CA ARG A 229 -16.86 -16.15 -3.71
C ARG A 229 -18.13 -15.31 -3.61
N ALA A 230 -18.12 -14.06 -4.05
CA ALA A 230 -19.28 -13.15 -4.00
C ALA A 230 -20.49 -13.65 -4.80
N LEU A 231 -20.26 -14.46 -5.84
CA LEU A 231 -21.33 -15.07 -6.64
C LEU A 231 -22.01 -16.26 -5.96
N THR A 232 -21.37 -16.87 -4.97
CA THR A 232 -21.83 -18.15 -4.38
C THR A 232 -22.14 -18.04 -2.90
N ASP A 233 -21.41 -17.18 -2.19
CA ASP A 233 -21.52 -16.97 -0.76
C ASP A 233 -22.16 -15.61 -0.44
N ALA A 234 -22.90 -15.58 0.66
CA ALA A 234 -23.55 -14.39 1.21
C ALA A 234 -23.21 -14.24 2.71
N SER A 235 -22.02 -14.71 3.11
CA SER A 235 -21.51 -14.68 4.47
C SER A 235 -20.94 -13.31 4.84
N ASP A 236 -21.06 -12.96 6.12
CA ASP A 236 -20.44 -11.74 6.67
C ASP A 236 -18.90 -11.80 6.65
N ASP A 237 -18.33 -13.01 6.63
CA ASP A 237 -16.88 -13.22 6.55
C ASP A 237 -16.33 -12.71 5.21
N LEU A 238 -17.03 -12.97 4.11
CA LEU A 238 -16.64 -12.44 2.79
C LEU A 238 -16.65 -10.91 2.74
N LEU A 239 -17.61 -10.28 3.43
CA LEU A 239 -17.66 -8.82 3.52
C LEU A 239 -16.44 -8.26 4.25
N GLN A 240 -15.98 -8.93 5.32
CA GLN A 240 -14.76 -8.54 6.04
C GLN A 240 -13.53 -8.68 5.16
N ASP A 241 -13.38 -9.81 4.46
CA ASP A 241 -12.28 -10.06 3.53
C ASP A 241 -12.23 -8.97 2.43
N LEU A 242 -13.38 -8.62 1.85
CA LEU A 242 -13.48 -7.56 0.83
C LEU A 242 -13.03 -6.18 1.35
N VAL A 243 -13.43 -5.83 2.57
CA VAL A 243 -13.01 -4.57 3.19
C VAL A 243 -11.50 -4.57 3.46
N GLN A 244 -10.94 -5.71 3.86
CA GLN A 244 -9.51 -5.85 4.12
C GLN A 244 -8.67 -5.74 2.83
N VAL A 245 -9.07 -6.44 1.76
CA VAL A 245 -8.43 -6.31 0.43
C VAL A 245 -8.50 -4.86 -0.05
N LYS A 246 -9.67 -4.20 0.07
CA LYS A 246 -9.83 -2.78 -0.28
C LYS A 246 -8.84 -1.87 0.45
N ARG A 247 -8.63 -2.11 1.75
CA ARG A 247 -7.68 -1.35 2.57
C ARG A 247 -6.24 -1.62 2.13
N CYS A 248 -5.88 -2.87 1.84
CA CYS A 248 -4.56 -3.25 1.34
C CYS A 248 -4.24 -2.58 0.00
N THR A 249 -5.14 -2.68 -0.99
CA THR A 249 -4.97 -2.06 -2.31
C THR A 249 -4.81 -0.54 -2.19
N PHE A 250 -5.60 0.09 -1.32
CA PHE A 250 -5.47 1.52 -1.06
C PHE A 250 -4.12 1.87 -0.42
N ALA A 251 -3.69 1.13 0.60
CA ALA A 251 -2.42 1.35 1.28
C ALA A 251 -1.24 1.18 0.33
N LEU A 252 -1.23 0.10 -0.48
CA LEU A 252 -0.18 -0.17 -1.45
C LEU A 252 -0.07 0.95 -2.49
N ARG A 253 -1.21 1.41 -3.03
CA ARG A 253 -1.25 2.58 -3.92
C ARG A 253 -0.66 3.81 -3.26
N GLN A 254 -1.07 4.11 -2.02
CA GLN A 254 -0.60 5.29 -1.30
C GLN A 254 0.91 5.25 -1.03
N LEU A 255 1.49 4.06 -0.84
CA LEU A 255 2.93 3.88 -0.70
C LEU A 255 3.66 4.00 -2.04
N ALA A 256 3.14 3.39 -3.11
CA ALA A 256 3.71 3.52 -4.45
C ALA A 256 3.72 4.99 -4.92
N ASP A 257 2.62 5.71 -4.71
CA ASP A 257 2.44 7.12 -5.10
C ASP A 257 3.48 8.07 -4.48
N GLN A 258 4.00 7.75 -3.29
CA GLN A 258 5.04 8.54 -2.64
C GLN A 258 6.33 8.64 -3.47
N HIS A 259 6.63 7.63 -4.29
CA HIS A 259 7.82 7.61 -5.13
C HIS A 259 7.71 8.52 -6.36
N GLN A 260 6.50 8.97 -6.72
CA GLN A 260 6.27 9.76 -7.94
C GLN A 260 7.09 11.06 -7.92
N ASN A 261 7.12 11.76 -6.79
CA ASN A 261 7.89 12.99 -6.63
C ASN A 261 9.40 12.75 -6.76
N VAL A 262 9.90 11.65 -6.18
CA VAL A 262 11.31 11.28 -6.23
C VAL A 262 11.72 10.91 -7.66
N PHE A 263 10.90 10.14 -8.36
CA PHE A 263 11.19 9.68 -9.72
C PHE A 263 11.15 10.84 -10.72
N GLN A 264 10.17 11.76 -10.57
CA GLN A 264 10.14 13.00 -11.33
C GLN A 264 11.31 13.92 -11.01
N ALA A 265 11.80 13.92 -9.76
CA ALA A 265 12.93 14.75 -9.36
C ALA A 265 14.24 14.27 -10.02
N PHE A 266 14.44 12.97 -10.20
CA PHE A 266 15.57 12.45 -10.98
C PHE A 266 15.55 12.97 -12.42
N LEU A 267 14.38 13.05 -13.06
CA LEU A 267 14.25 13.51 -14.45
C LEU A 267 14.48 15.02 -14.66
N ARG A 268 14.73 15.80 -13.61
CA ARG A 268 14.98 17.24 -13.73
C ARG A 268 16.35 17.49 -14.39
N PRO A 269 16.45 18.45 -15.32
CA PRO A 269 17.73 18.80 -15.97
C PRO A 269 18.82 19.25 -14.99
N ASP A 270 18.40 19.82 -13.86
CA ASP A 270 19.29 20.33 -12.82
C ASP A 270 19.78 19.23 -11.88
N PHE A 271 19.25 18.00 -11.99
CA PHE A 271 19.77 16.86 -11.25
C PHE A 271 21.14 16.53 -11.86
N PRO A 272 22.25 16.77 -11.13
CA PRO A 272 23.56 16.38 -11.58
C PRO A 272 23.60 14.86 -11.48
N TYR A 273 23.19 14.17 -12.53
CA TYR A 273 23.54 12.77 -12.69
C TYR A 273 25.06 12.71 -12.54
N LEU A 274 25.54 11.93 -11.58
CA LEU A 274 26.98 11.81 -11.33
C LEU A 274 27.72 11.27 -12.55
N SER A 275 27.00 10.72 -13.55
CA SER A 275 27.60 10.12 -14.73
C SER A 275 26.78 10.38 -16.00
N GLY A 276 27.43 11.00 -16.99
CA GLY A 276 27.28 10.71 -18.43
C GLY A 276 25.96 11.00 -19.17
N GLU A 277 26.07 11.08 -20.49
CA GLU A 277 24.92 11.12 -21.42
C GLU A 277 24.22 9.75 -21.48
N GLY A 278 22.89 9.70 -21.39
CA GLY A 278 22.06 8.51 -21.68
C GLY A 278 21.46 7.75 -20.48
N VAL A 279 21.81 8.13 -19.24
CA VAL A 279 21.24 7.53 -18.02
C VAL A 279 19.77 7.93 -17.82
N ASP A 280 19.39 9.08 -18.34
CA ASP A 280 18.03 9.64 -18.31
C ASP A 280 16.97 8.70 -18.90
N VAL A 281 17.36 7.86 -19.88
CA VAL A 281 16.47 6.87 -20.50
C VAL A 281 16.01 5.82 -19.49
N TYR A 282 16.90 5.35 -18.61
CA TYR A 282 16.57 4.35 -17.59
C TYR A 282 15.64 4.92 -16.51
N TYR A 283 15.91 6.14 -16.05
CA TYR A 283 15.04 6.82 -15.07
C TYR A 283 13.67 7.17 -15.67
N ARG A 284 13.59 7.45 -16.98
CA ARG A 284 12.31 7.65 -17.67
C ARG A 284 11.52 6.36 -17.78
N ASP A 285 12.18 5.23 -17.97
CA ASP A 285 11.53 3.92 -17.91
C ASP A 285 10.98 3.65 -16.51
N LEU A 286 11.76 3.92 -15.44
CA LEU A 286 11.28 3.83 -14.06
C LEU A 286 10.02 4.68 -13.81
N GLU A 287 10.01 5.93 -14.24
CA GLU A 287 8.83 6.81 -14.11
C GLU A 287 7.63 6.25 -14.88
N THR A 288 7.85 5.76 -16.10
CA THR A 288 6.80 5.15 -16.92
C THR A 288 6.25 3.88 -16.27
N ARG A 289 7.11 3.01 -15.74
CA ARG A 289 6.71 1.79 -15.03
C ARG A 289 5.93 2.10 -13.75
N LEU A 290 6.41 3.08 -12.96
CA LEU A 290 5.69 3.56 -11.78
C LEU A 290 4.29 4.06 -12.14
N GLN A 291 4.15 4.84 -13.22
CA GLN A 291 2.84 5.32 -13.65
C GLN A 291 1.90 4.16 -14.04
N ARG A 292 2.40 3.16 -14.78
CA ARG A 292 1.62 1.95 -15.11
C ARG A 292 1.19 1.19 -13.86
N LEU A 293 2.08 1.01 -12.90
CA LEU A 293 1.76 0.39 -11.61
C LEU A 293 0.67 1.17 -10.86
N LEU A 294 0.76 2.50 -10.83
CA LEU A 294 -0.29 3.33 -10.22
C LEU A 294 -1.62 3.18 -10.94
N ASP A 295 -1.64 3.13 -12.27
CA ASP A 295 -2.87 2.92 -13.03
C ASP A 295 -3.47 1.52 -12.76
N SER A 296 -2.62 0.49 -12.66
CA SER A 296 -3.00 -0.87 -12.30
C SER A 296 -3.62 -0.95 -10.91
N LEU A 297 -2.97 -0.37 -9.90
CA LEU A 297 -3.51 -0.29 -8.53
C LEU A 297 -4.83 0.50 -8.45
N ALA A 298 -5.06 1.47 -9.34
CA ALA A 298 -6.36 2.12 -9.48
C ALA A 298 -7.42 1.18 -10.05
N ALA A 299 -7.08 0.41 -11.09
CA ALA A 299 -7.96 -0.58 -11.68
C ALA A 299 -8.31 -1.69 -10.67
N ALA A 300 -7.33 -2.21 -9.92
CA ALA A 300 -7.54 -3.17 -8.84
C ALA A 300 -8.53 -2.63 -7.79
N ARG A 301 -8.38 -1.36 -7.38
CA ARG A 301 -9.33 -0.72 -6.45
C ARG A 301 -10.75 -0.68 -7.01
N GLU A 302 -10.91 -0.43 -8.32
CA GLU A 302 -12.22 -0.43 -8.96
C GLU A 302 -12.81 -1.83 -9.07
N ALA A 303 -11.99 -2.84 -9.35
CA ALA A 303 -12.39 -4.25 -9.35
C ALA A 303 -12.89 -4.70 -7.96
N VAL A 304 -12.24 -4.26 -6.88
CA VAL A 304 -12.73 -4.48 -5.50
C VAL A 304 -14.12 -3.86 -5.29
N ASN A 305 -14.35 -2.63 -5.78
CA ASN A 305 -15.67 -1.99 -5.66
C ASN A 305 -16.73 -2.75 -6.48
N GLY A 306 -16.39 -3.18 -7.71
CA GLY A 306 -17.27 -4.01 -8.54
C GLY A 306 -17.64 -5.33 -7.85
N THR A 307 -16.67 -5.95 -7.17
CA THR A 307 -16.93 -7.17 -6.37
C THR A 307 -17.88 -6.89 -5.21
N PHE A 308 -17.76 -5.73 -4.56
CA PHE A 308 -18.67 -5.30 -3.51
C PHE A 308 -20.11 -5.16 -4.03
N ASP A 309 -20.29 -4.60 -5.22
CA ASP A 309 -21.59 -4.47 -5.87
C ASP A 309 -22.19 -5.83 -6.24
N ILE A 310 -21.37 -6.77 -6.72
CA ILE A 310 -21.78 -8.16 -6.97
C ILE A 310 -22.29 -8.80 -5.68
N TYR A 311 -21.54 -8.66 -4.58
CA TYR A 311 -21.93 -9.18 -3.26
C TYR A 311 -23.28 -8.61 -2.81
N VAL A 312 -23.45 -7.28 -2.85
CA VAL A 312 -24.71 -6.61 -2.44
C VAL A 312 -25.88 -7.08 -3.31
N SER A 313 -25.66 -7.24 -4.62
CA SER A 313 -26.65 -7.78 -5.55
C SER A 313 -27.04 -9.21 -5.19
N HIS A 314 -26.07 -10.08 -4.92
CA HIS A 314 -26.31 -11.48 -4.54
C HIS A 314 -27.11 -11.59 -3.21
N VAL A 315 -26.71 -10.84 -2.18
CA VAL A 315 -27.44 -10.75 -0.90
C VAL A 315 -28.87 -10.27 -1.10
N SER A 316 -29.07 -9.24 -1.94
CA SER A 316 -30.39 -8.71 -2.26
C SER A 316 -31.26 -9.75 -2.99
N HIS A 317 -30.69 -10.48 -3.95
CA HIS A 317 -31.37 -11.56 -4.66
C HIS A 317 -31.82 -12.68 -3.71
N ARG A 318 -30.95 -13.11 -2.79
CA ARG A 318 -31.26 -14.14 -1.78
C ARG A 318 -32.35 -13.69 -0.81
N THR A 319 -32.26 -12.45 -0.34
CA THR A 319 -33.27 -11.84 0.55
C THR A 319 -34.63 -11.75 -0.15
N ASN A 320 -34.65 -11.28 -1.40
CA ASN A 320 -35.86 -11.20 -2.20
C ASN A 320 -36.47 -12.59 -2.45
N ASN A 321 -35.64 -13.61 -2.72
CA ASN A 321 -36.12 -14.98 -2.88
C ASN A 321 -36.75 -15.52 -1.59
N THR A 322 -36.14 -15.24 -0.43
CA THR A 322 -36.68 -15.63 0.89
C THR A 322 -38.03 -14.97 1.16
N ILE A 323 -38.16 -13.67 0.86
CA ILE A 323 -39.43 -12.92 0.98
C ILE A 323 -40.49 -13.50 0.04
N LYS A 324 -40.13 -13.85 -1.20
CA LYS A 324 -41.04 -14.50 -2.16
C LYS A 324 -41.59 -15.82 -1.62
N VAL A 325 -40.72 -16.68 -1.08
CA VAL A 325 -41.12 -17.97 -0.50
C VAL A 325 -42.06 -17.76 0.70
N LEU A 326 -41.72 -16.87 1.62
CA LEU A 326 -42.58 -16.56 2.77
C LEU A 326 -43.94 -16.00 2.34
N THR A 327 -43.94 -15.12 1.34
CA THR A 327 -45.17 -14.52 0.78
C THR A 327 -46.03 -15.57 0.10
N LEU A 328 -45.44 -16.49 -0.68
CA LEU A 328 -46.14 -17.59 -1.32
C LEU A 328 -46.82 -18.49 -0.27
N VAL A 329 -46.06 -18.92 0.74
CA VAL A 329 -46.58 -19.77 1.82
C VAL A 329 -47.72 -19.07 2.56
N SER A 330 -47.55 -17.80 2.91
CA SER A 330 -48.57 -17.01 3.61
C SER A 330 -49.83 -16.81 2.76
N THR A 331 -49.66 -16.50 1.47
CA THR A 331 -50.80 -16.25 0.55
C THR A 331 -51.60 -17.52 0.27
N VAL A 332 -50.98 -18.69 0.31
CA VAL A 332 -51.69 -19.98 0.20
C VAL A 332 -52.34 -20.38 1.53
N LEU A 333 -51.67 -20.17 2.66
CA LEU A 333 -52.19 -20.60 3.97
C LEU A 333 -53.33 -19.70 4.49
N LEU A 334 -53.23 -18.37 4.36
CA LEU A 334 -54.19 -17.45 4.97
C LEU A 334 -55.63 -17.66 4.47
N PRO A 335 -55.92 -17.77 3.17
CA PRO A 335 -57.28 -18.05 2.69
C PRO A 335 -57.76 -19.45 3.10
N ASN A 336 -56.88 -20.45 3.10
CA ASN A 336 -57.22 -21.81 3.51
C ASN A 336 -57.56 -21.89 5.01
N TRP A 337 -56.81 -21.18 5.85
CA TRP A 337 -57.11 -21.02 7.27
C TRP A 337 -58.44 -20.29 7.49
N LEU A 338 -58.72 -19.25 6.70
CA LEU A 338 -59.98 -18.53 6.77
C LEU A 338 -61.17 -19.44 6.42
N ILE A 339 -61.05 -20.24 5.35
CA ILE A 339 -62.07 -21.23 4.98
C ILE A 339 -62.27 -22.24 6.10
N LEU A 340 -61.18 -22.82 6.63
CA LEU A 340 -61.25 -23.80 7.72
C LEU A 340 -61.90 -23.21 8.97
N SER A 341 -61.52 -21.99 9.37
CA SER A 341 -62.10 -21.28 10.51
C SER A 341 -63.59 -21.01 10.32
N PHE A 342 -64.01 -20.64 9.11
CA PHE A 342 -65.40 -20.39 8.79
C PHE A 342 -66.23 -21.69 8.86
N PHE A 343 -65.73 -22.79 8.27
CA PHE A 343 -66.40 -24.09 8.35
C PHE A 343 -66.43 -24.67 9.76
N SER A 344 -65.40 -24.42 10.59
CA SER A 344 -65.36 -24.87 11.98
C SER A 344 -66.40 -24.19 12.87
N THR A 345 -66.74 -22.93 12.61
CA THR A 345 -67.57 -22.10 13.52
C THR A 345 -68.95 -21.80 12.95
N ALA A 346 -69.01 -21.20 11.75
CA ALA A 346 -70.25 -20.69 11.16
C ALA A 346 -71.20 -21.81 10.72
N PHE A 347 -70.69 -22.89 10.11
CA PHE A 347 -71.53 -24.00 9.65
C PHE A 347 -72.14 -24.82 10.79
N HIS A 348 -71.46 -24.91 11.94
CA HIS A 348 -72.00 -25.60 13.10
C HIS A 348 -73.20 -24.86 13.71
N GLN A 349 -73.22 -23.53 13.68
CA GLN A 349 -74.24 -22.71 14.33
C GLN A 349 -75.35 -22.18 13.40
N ILE A 350 -75.04 -21.81 12.16
CA ILE A 350 -75.95 -21.07 11.27
C ILE A 350 -76.69 -22.00 10.30
N VAL A 351 -76.04 -23.07 9.81
CA VAL A 351 -76.64 -24.00 8.83
C VAL A 351 -76.34 -25.47 9.19
N PRO A 352 -76.98 -26.04 10.23
CA PRO A 352 -76.69 -27.40 10.70
C PRO A 352 -76.92 -28.48 9.63
N SER A 353 -77.83 -28.23 8.68
CA SER A 353 -78.18 -29.17 7.60
C SER A 353 -77.04 -29.46 6.62
N PHE A 354 -75.99 -28.63 6.61
CA PHE A 354 -74.83 -28.75 5.70
C PHE A 354 -73.62 -29.43 6.36
N TYR A 355 -73.70 -29.82 7.63
CA TYR A 355 -72.67 -30.59 8.32
C TYR A 355 -72.79 -32.09 7.98
N ASN A 356 -72.61 -32.42 6.71
CA ASN A 356 -72.69 -33.76 6.15
C ASN A 356 -71.47 -34.03 5.25
N GLU A 357 -71.36 -35.25 4.71
CA GLU A 357 -70.24 -35.62 3.81
C GLU A 357 -70.10 -34.67 2.62
N THR A 358 -71.21 -34.16 2.08
CA THR A 358 -71.19 -33.22 0.95
C THR A 358 -70.59 -31.86 1.32
N GLY A 359 -70.85 -31.33 2.52
CA GLY A 359 -70.26 -30.08 3.01
C GLY A 359 -68.75 -30.19 3.17
N PHE A 360 -68.24 -31.33 3.64
CA PHE A 360 -66.81 -31.61 3.74
C PHE A 360 -66.13 -31.65 2.37
N VAL A 361 -66.75 -32.31 1.38
CA VAL A 361 -66.25 -32.34 -0.01
C VAL A 361 -66.24 -30.93 -0.61
N VAL A 362 -67.30 -30.14 -0.43
CA VAL A 362 -67.37 -28.75 -0.93
C VAL A 362 -66.28 -27.87 -0.32
N MET A 363 -66.00 -28.01 0.98
CA MET A 363 -64.90 -27.30 1.65
C MET A 363 -63.56 -27.65 0.99
N LEU A 364 -63.25 -28.94 0.83
CA LEU A 364 -62.00 -29.40 0.22
C LEU A 364 -61.83 -28.90 -1.22
N VAL A 365 -62.89 -28.97 -2.03
CA VAL A 365 -62.88 -28.46 -3.41
C VAL A 365 -62.63 -26.96 -3.43
N THR A 366 -63.27 -26.20 -2.53
CA THR A 366 -63.08 -24.75 -2.45
C THR A 366 -61.63 -24.39 -2.09
N MET A 367 -61.05 -25.07 -1.09
CA MET A 367 -59.63 -24.89 -0.71
C MET A 367 -58.68 -25.24 -1.86
N ALA A 368 -58.95 -26.33 -2.57
CA ALA A 368 -58.17 -26.73 -3.73
C ALA A 368 -58.24 -25.68 -4.85
N VAL A 369 -59.44 -25.17 -5.17
CA VAL A 369 -59.64 -24.14 -6.20
C VAL A 369 -58.92 -22.84 -5.83
N VAL A 370 -59.01 -22.38 -4.58
CA VAL A 370 -58.32 -21.18 -4.12
C VAL A 370 -56.80 -21.36 -4.20
N THR A 371 -56.29 -22.51 -3.74
CA THR A 371 -54.86 -22.83 -3.79
C THR A 371 -54.34 -22.84 -5.23
N VAL A 372 -55.03 -23.53 -6.14
CA VAL A 372 -54.67 -23.57 -7.58
C VAL A 372 -54.77 -22.17 -8.20
N GLY A 373 -55.79 -21.39 -7.84
CA GLY A 373 -55.95 -20.01 -8.32
C GLY A 373 -54.79 -19.10 -7.91
N VAL A 374 -54.34 -19.18 -6.66
CA VAL A 374 -53.17 -18.45 -6.15
C VAL A 374 -51.90 -18.90 -6.87
N LEU A 375 -51.65 -20.21 -6.99
CA LEU A 375 -50.48 -20.74 -7.69
C LEU A 375 -50.45 -20.31 -9.16
N TYR A 376 -51.59 -20.35 -9.84
CA TYR A 376 -51.72 -19.89 -11.22
C TYR A 376 -51.44 -18.39 -11.36
N ALA A 377 -51.94 -17.56 -10.43
CA ALA A 377 -51.66 -16.12 -10.42
C ALA A 377 -50.16 -15.83 -10.24
N PHE A 378 -49.49 -16.53 -9.32
CA PHE A 378 -48.04 -16.40 -9.10
C PHE A 378 -47.21 -16.85 -10.30
N HIS A 379 -47.61 -17.95 -10.95
CA HIS A 379 -46.94 -18.43 -12.16
C HIS A 379 -47.07 -17.44 -13.32
N ARG A 380 -48.25 -16.85 -13.51
CA ARG A 380 -48.48 -15.81 -14.54
C ARG A 380 -47.61 -14.57 -14.33
N GLN A 381 -47.31 -14.22 -13.07
CA GLN A 381 -46.44 -13.08 -12.75
C GLN A 381 -44.94 -13.40 -12.86
N ARG A 382 -44.54 -14.64 -13.23
CA ARG A 382 -43.14 -15.12 -13.26
C ARG A 382 -42.44 -15.03 -11.89
N TRP A 383 -43.21 -15.14 -10.81
CA TRP A 383 -42.64 -15.27 -9.47
C TRP A 383 -42.21 -16.71 -9.17
N ILE A 384 -42.76 -17.65 -9.94
CA ILE A 384 -42.46 -19.09 -10.06
C ILE A 384 -42.39 -19.37 -11.55
#